data_AF-A0A3M2ZYY5-F1
#
_entry.id   AF-A0A3M2ZYY5-F1
#
_cell.length_a   1.000
_cell.length_b   1.000
_cell.length_c   1.000
_cell.angle_alpha   90.00
_cell.angle_beta   90.00
_cell.angle_gamma   90.00
#
_symmetry.space_group_name_H-M   'P 1'
#
loop_
_entity.id
_entity.type
_entity.pdbx_description
1 polymer ?
#
loop_
_entity_poly.entity_id
_entity_poly.type
_entity_poly.pdbx_seq_one_letter_code
_entity_poly.pdbx_strand_id
1 'polypeptide(L)' 'MPLKRMGKPDEIAHSVAYILENDYFSGRILELDGAMRI' A
#
# COMPACT_ATOMS: atom_id res chain seq x y z
N MET A 1 -0.42 9.25 11.14
CA MET A 1 0.13 10.59 10.81
C MET A 1 0.52 10.58 9.35
N PRO A 2 0.16 11.59 8.55
CA PRO A 2 0.51 11.65 7.14
C PRO A 2 2.03 11.57 6.95
N LEU A 3 2.49 10.71 6.06
CA LEU A 3 3.89 10.66 5.65
C LEU A 3 4.19 11.95 4.89
N LYS A 4 5.01 12.82 5.47
CA LYS A 4 5.46 14.10 4.86
C LYS A 4 6.51 13.89 3.75
N ARG A 5 6.47 12.76 3.05
CA ARG A 5 7.44 12.39 2.02
C ARG A 5 6.79 11.49 0.96
N MET A 6 7.41 11.43 -0.20
CA MET A 6 7.03 10.46 -1.23
C MET A 6 7.27 9.03 -0.75
N GLY A 7 6.37 8.13 -1.13
CA GLY A 7 6.56 6.69 -0.95
C GLY A 7 7.76 6.21 -1.79
N LYS A 8 8.56 5.32 -1.23
CA LYS A 8 9.67 4.68 -1.93
C LYS A 8 9.15 3.51 -2.78
N PRO A 9 9.81 3.16 -3.89
CA PRO A 9 9.46 1.99 -4.69
C PRO A 9 9.34 0.69 -3.88
N ASP A 10 10.23 0.50 -2.89
CA ASP A 10 10.22 -0.68 -2.02
C ASP A 10 8.94 -0.81 -1.17
N GLU A 11 8.36 0.32 -0.76
CA GLU A 11 7.13 0.35 0.04
C GLU A 11 5.90 -0.07 -0.80
N ILE A 12 5.93 0.27 -2.09
CA ILE A 12 4.92 -0.17 -3.06
C ILE A 12 5.09 -1.66 -3.36
N ALA A 13 6.33 -2.11 -3.59
CA ALA A 13 6.63 -3.51 -3.87
C ALA A 13 6.18 -4.44 -2.73
N HIS A 14 6.37 -4.02 -1.48
CA HIS A 14 5.90 -4.79 -0.33
C HIS A 14 4.37 -4.94 -0.30
N SER A 15 3.65 -3.89 -0.71
CA SER A 15 2.19 -3.91 -0.80
C SER A 15 1.70 -4.82 -1.94
N VAL A 16 2.43 -4.84 -3.07
CA VAL A 16 2.17 -5.76 -4.18
C VAL A 16 2.39 -7.22 -3.75
N ALA A 17 3.47 -7.51 -3.02
CA ALA A 17 3.74 -8.84 -2.49
C ALA A 17 2.59 -9.34 -1.61
N TYR A 18 2.08 -8.50 -0.70
CA TYR A 18 0.91 -8.84 0.12
C TYR A 18 -0.33 -9.19 -0.71
N ILE A 19 -0.60 -8.43 -1.79
CA ILE A 19 -1.75 -8.71 -2.68
C ILE A 19 -1.60 -10.06 -3.38
N LEU A 20 -0.37 -10.44 -3.75
CA LEU A 20 -0.09 -11.68 -4.46
C LEU A 20 -0.02 -12.91 -3.54
N GLU A 21 0.44 -12.74 -2.31
CA GLU A 21 0.68 -13.84 -1.37
C GLU A 21 -0.54 -14.15 -0.48
N ASN A 22 -1.49 -13.23 -0.37
CA ASN A 22 -2.64 -13.40 0.51
C ASN A 22 -3.88 -13.84 -0.27
N ASP A 23 -4.13 -15.15 -0.30
CA ASP A 23 -5.31 -15.75 -0.94
C ASP A 23 -6.64 -15.30 -0.32
N TYR A 24 -6.62 -14.71 0.88
CA TYR A 24 -7.80 -14.14 1.55
C TYR A 24 -8.09 -12.69 1.08
N PHE A 25 -7.14 -12.05 0.40
CA PHE A 25 -7.33 -10.72 -0.16
C PHE A 25 -7.99 -10.80 -1.54
N SER A 26 -9.30 -10.63 -1.58
CA SER A 26 -10.07 -10.54 -2.83
C SER A 26 -10.38 -9.09 -3.19
N GLY A 27 -9.67 -8.57 -4.20
CA GLY A 27 -10.13 -7.55 -5.14
C GLY A 27 -10.73 -6.25 -4.59
N ARG A 28 -10.02 -5.53 -3.70
CA ARG A 28 -10.34 -4.13 -3.37
C ARG A 28 -9.12 -3.22 -3.56
N ILE A 29 -9.37 -1.91 -3.73
CA ILE A 29 -8.33 -0.88 -3.89
C ILE A 29 -7.56 -0.77 -2.58
N LEU A 30 -6.24 -1.01 -2.63
CA LEU A 30 -5.32 -0.71 -1.55
C LEU A 30 -4.73 0.69 -1.80
N GLU A 31 -5.19 1.70 -1.06
CA GLU A 31 -4.67 3.06 -1.17
C GLU A 31 -3.31 3.19 -0.46
N LEU A 32 -2.30 3.67 -1.19
CA LEU A 32 -0.93 3.87 -0.72
C LEU A 32 -0.55 5.35 -0.81
N ASP A 33 -1.32 6.21 -0.16
CA ASP A 33 -1.15 7.66 -0.19
C ASP A 33 -0.37 8.23 1.02
N GLY A 34 0.14 7.34 1.88
CA GLY A 34 0.83 7.72 3.10
C GLY A 34 -0.07 8.32 4.18
N ALA A 35 -1.36 7.94 4.23
CA ALA A 35 -2.36 8.51 5.13
C ALA A 35 -2.57 10.02 4.91
N MET A 36 -2.42 10.47 3.66
CA MET A 36 -2.71 11.85 3.27
C MET A 36 -4.22 12.11 3.21
N ARG A 37 -5.03 11.08 3.03
CA ARG A 37 -6.49 11.13 3.20
C ARG A 37 -6.87 10.54 4.56
N ILE A 38 -7.21 11.43 5.49
CA ILE A 38 -8.09 11.17 6.64
C ILE A 38 -9.38 11.96 6.44
#